data_AF-A0A1Q3E5B2-F1
#
_entry.id   AF-A0A1Q3E5B2-F1
#
_cell.length_a   1.000
_cell.length_b   1.000
_cell.length_c   1.000
_cell.angle_alpha   90.00
_cell.angle_beta   90.00
_cell.angle_gamma   90.00
#
_symmetry.space_group_name_H-M   'P 1'
#
loop_
_entity.id
_entity.type
_entity.pdbx_description
1 polymer ?
#
loop_
_entity_poly.entity_id
_entity_poly.type
_entity_poly.pdbx_seq_one_letter_code
_entity_poly.pdbx_strand_id
1 'polypeptide(L)'
;MTLKPPDLPQDAAYTSHWCEENVYLLIQSFSRNSSLSEDWDVFAVFISNHSKTVALWNQKLSEELGCPVIWDYHVVAVLRPRNISTSIQSWVYDFDTRLGIPVTFDTYYVQTFSANVLDELQSYFRVVSANVFLDRFASDRSHMVREFNSYLLAPIHDSSPLLPERLRFQYTSNLFLLIHRYAARIVRAPTT
;
A
#
# COMPACT_ATOMS: atom_id res chain seq x y z
N MET A 1 23.98 10.78 11.94
CA MET A 1 23.94 9.75 10.89
C MET A 1 22.54 9.71 10.33
N THR A 2 22.36 9.75 9.02
CA THR A 2 21.05 9.60 8.39
C THR A 2 20.72 8.12 8.35
N LEU A 3 19.64 7.70 9.02
CA LEU A 3 19.18 6.32 8.98
C LEU A 3 18.73 6.00 7.53
N LYS A 4 19.40 5.03 6.90
CA LYS A 4 19.06 4.59 5.54
C LYS A 4 17.91 3.57 5.63
N PRO A 5 16.87 3.69 4.79
CA PRO A 5 15.83 2.65 4.71
C PRO A 5 16.42 1.35 4.13
N PRO A 6 15.81 0.18 4.42
CA PRO A 6 16.18 -1.06 3.73
C PRO A 6 15.92 -0.94 2.23
N ASP A 7 16.80 -1.49 1.41
CA ASP A 7 16.51 -1.60 -0.03
C ASP A 7 15.36 -2.61 -0.25
N LEU A 8 14.69 -2.54 -1.42
CA LEU A 8 13.67 -3.53 -1.77
C LEU A 8 14.31 -4.94 -1.83
N PRO A 9 13.73 -5.97 -1.18
CA PRO A 9 14.26 -7.33 -1.26
C PRO A 9 14.35 -7.81 -2.72
N GLN A 10 15.45 -8.48 -3.09
CA GLN A 10 15.66 -8.96 -4.48
C GLN A 10 14.62 -9.99 -4.91
N ASP A 11 14.07 -10.73 -3.96
CA ASP A 11 13.03 -11.75 -4.12
C ASP A 11 11.63 -11.21 -3.79
N ALA A 12 11.45 -9.88 -3.74
CA ALA A 12 10.16 -9.26 -3.48
C ALA A 12 9.14 -9.69 -4.55
N ALA A 13 8.13 -10.44 -4.11
CA ALA A 13 7.03 -10.86 -4.96
C ALA A 13 6.22 -9.64 -5.43
N TYR A 14 5.87 -9.62 -6.72
CA TYR A 14 5.02 -8.60 -7.31
C TYR A 14 4.04 -9.24 -8.28
N THR A 15 2.76 -8.98 -8.07
CA THR A 15 1.70 -9.26 -9.04
C THR A 15 0.93 -7.96 -9.29
N SER A 16 0.85 -7.54 -10.56
CA SER A 16 0.11 -6.33 -10.95
C SER A 16 -1.37 -6.44 -10.56
N HIS A 17 -1.95 -5.36 -10.02
CA HIS A 17 -3.31 -5.29 -9.46
C HIS A 17 -3.54 -6.03 -8.13
N TRP A 18 -2.47 -6.52 -7.48
CA TRP A 18 -2.53 -7.16 -6.15
C TRP A 18 -1.70 -6.38 -5.13
N CYS A 19 -1.83 -5.05 -5.12
CA CYS A 19 -0.99 -4.16 -4.32
C CYS A 19 -1.07 -4.48 -2.80
N GLU A 20 -2.23 -4.92 -2.31
CA GLU A 20 -2.40 -5.34 -0.92
C GLU A 20 -1.58 -6.60 -0.56
N GLU A 21 -1.49 -7.58 -1.47
CA GLU A 21 -0.70 -8.79 -1.23
C GLU A 21 0.81 -8.51 -1.39
N ASN A 22 1.18 -7.71 -2.39
CA ASN A 22 2.57 -7.28 -2.59
C ASN A 22 3.10 -6.54 -1.34
N VAL A 23 2.30 -5.63 -0.78
CA VAL A 23 2.64 -4.91 0.46
C VAL A 23 2.63 -5.84 1.67
N TYR A 24 1.71 -6.81 1.74
CA TYR A 24 1.70 -7.80 2.82
C TYR A 24 2.99 -8.61 2.86
N LEU A 25 3.42 -9.15 1.70
CA LEU A 25 4.64 -9.94 1.60
C LEU A 25 5.88 -9.10 1.91
N LEU A 26 5.92 -7.85 1.45
CA LEU A 26 7.00 -6.92 1.77
C LEU A 26 7.09 -6.65 3.29
N ILE A 27 5.97 -6.31 3.92
CA ILE A 27 5.92 -6.05 5.37
C ILE A 27 6.26 -7.32 6.17
N GLN A 28 5.82 -8.49 5.69
CA GLN A 28 6.18 -9.76 6.30
C GLN A 28 7.70 -10.00 6.23
N SER A 29 8.34 -9.70 5.11
CA SER A 29 9.80 -9.75 4.97
C SER A 29 10.50 -8.81 5.95
N PHE A 30 10.07 -7.55 6.05
CA PHE A 30 10.63 -6.59 7.01
C PHE A 30 10.45 -7.03 8.47
N SER A 31 9.32 -7.64 8.81
CA SER A 31 9.06 -8.12 10.18
C SER A 31 9.99 -9.25 10.64
N ARG A 32 10.64 -9.96 9.71
CA ARG A 32 11.63 -11.01 10.01
C ARG A 32 13.01 -10.44 10.33
N ASN A 33 13.25 -9.17 10.04
CA ASN A 33 14.50 -8.48 10.35
C ASN A 33 14.33 -7.68 11.66
N SER A 34 14.83 -8.24 12.76
CA SER A 34 14.69 -7.65 14.10
C SER A 34 15.28 -6.24 14.20
N SER A 35 16.41 -5.98 13.54
CA SER A 35 17.06 -4.67 13.53
C SER A 35 16.20 -3.58 12.88
N LEU A 36 15.38 -3.93 11.87
CA LEU A 36 14.44 -2.97 11.28
C LEU A 36 13.38 -2.51 12.29
N SER A 37 12.91 -3.39 13.16
CA SER A 37 11.87 -3.07 14.14
C SER A 37 12.36 -2.16 15.28
N GLU A 38 13.67 -2.10 15.50
CA GLU A 38 14.30 -1.18 16.45
C GLU A 38 14.33 0.25 15.91
N ASP A 39 14.60 0.37 14.61
CA ASP A 39 14.82 1.64 13.93
C ASP A 39 13.56 2.24 13.31
N TRP A 40 12.59 1.41 12.90
CA TRP A 40 11.45 1.82 12.07
C TRP A 40 10.09 1.36 12.62
N ASP A 41 9.12 2.26 12.51
CA ASP A 41 7.71 1.90 12.48
C ASP A 41 7.29 1.64 11.03
N VAL A 42 6.66 0.48 10.80
CA VAL A 42 6.22 0.04 9.47
C VAL A 42 4.69 0.09 9.39
N PHE A 43 4.17 0.61 8.29
CA PHE A 43 2.74 0.73 8.04
C PHE A 43 2.36 0.23 6.65
N ALA A 44 1.20 -0.40 6.52
CA ALA A 44 0.48 -0.49 5.27
C ALA A 44 -0.46 0.73 5.16
N VAL A 45 -0.43 1.42 4.04
CA VAL A 45 -1.27 2.59 3.77
C VAL A 45 -2.19 2.29 2.61
N PHE A 46 -3.48 2.20 2.90
CA PHE A 46 -4.54 2.07 1.91
C PHE A 46 -4.95 3.46 1.42
N ILE A 47 -5.06 3.60 0.11
CA ILE A 47 -5.39 4.83 -0.60
C ILE A 47 -6.67 4.57 -1.38
N SER A 48 -7.75 5.28 -1.07
CA SER A 48 -9.05 5.11 -1.72
C SER A 48 -9.92 6.33 -1.44
N ASN A 49 -11.13 6.38 -1.97
CA ASN A 49 -12.16 7.32 -1.56
C ASN A 49 -13.55 6.66 -1.53
N HIS A 50 -14.59 7.46 -1.36
CA HIS A 50 -15.97 6.96 -1.29
C HIS A 50 -16.47 6.44 -2.65
N SER A 51 -16.04 7.06 -3.75
CA SER A 51 -16.41 6.69 -5.12
C SER A 51 -15.56 5.56 -5.70
N LYS A 52 -14.48 5.15 -5.01
CA LYS A 52 -13.47 4.21 -5.52
C LYS A 52 -12.90 4.66 -6.86
N THR A 53 -12.47 5.90 -6.90
CA THR A 53 -11.88 6.52 -8.09
C THR A 53 -10.80 7.47 -7.64
N VAL A 54 -9.65 7.01 -7.17
CA VAL A 54 -8.55 7.89 -6.74
C VAL A 54 -7.54 8.09 -7.86
N ALA A 55 -7.14 9.34 -8.09
CA ALA A 55 -6.14 9.68 -9.09
C ALA A 55 -4.72 9.68 -8.49
N LEU A 56 -3.85 8.81 -9.02
CA LEU A 56 -2.44 8.72 -8.63
C LEU A 56 -1.53 8.98 -9.84
N TRP A 57 -0.68 10.01 -9.75
CA TRP A 57 0.31 10.35 -10.76
C TRP A 57 1.59 9.51 -10.61
N ASN A 58 2.42 9.53 -11.65
CA ASN A 58 3.71 8.81 -11.69
C ASN A 58 3.56 7.30 -11.44
N GLN A 59 2.47 6.70 -11.94
CA GLN A 59 2.21 5.27 -11.84
C GLN A 59 2.65 4.55 -13.13
N LYS A 60 3.15 3.32 -13.01
CA LYS A 60 3.67 2.50 -14.12
C LYS A 60 2.60 2.24 -15.17
N LEU A 61 1.36 2.00 -14.75
CA LEU A 61 0.22 1.76 -15.63
C LEU A 61 -0.28 2.99 -16.41
N SER A 62 0.26 4.20 -16.15
CA SER A 62 -0.14 5.38 -16.93
C SER A 62 0.27 5.22 -18.39
N GLU A 63 -0.69 5.39 -19.30
CA GLU A 63 -0.46 5.35 -20.75
C GLU A 63 0.41 6.53 -21.21
N GLU A 64 0.25 7.69 -20.56
CA GLU A 64 0.95 8.93 -20.91
C GLU A 64 1.68 9.54 -19.69
N LEU A 65 2.83 10.19 -19.95
CA LEU A 65 3.57 10.91 -18.92
C LEU A 65 2.76 12.15 -18.47
N GLY A 66 2.58 12.30 -17.16
CA GLY A 66 1.83 13.41 -16.58
C GLY A 66 0.33 13.15 -16.39
N CYS A 67 -0.19 12.02 -16.89
CA CYS A 67 -1.54 11.56 -16.60
C CYS A 67 -1.58 10.71 -15.32
N PRO A 68 -2.67 10.78 -14.54
CA PRO A 68 -2.88 9.87 -13.42
C PRO A 68 -3.41 8.52 -13.90
N VAL A 69 -3.16 7.48 -13.10
CA VAL A 69 -3.95 6.25 -13.13
C VAL A 69 -5.11 6.43 -12.14
N ILE A 70 -6.32 6.06 -12.57
CA ILE A 70 -7.50 6.05 -11.71
C ILE A 70 -7.64 4.65 -11.11
N TRP A 71 -7.45 4.57 -9.79
CA TRP A 71 -7.57 3.32 -9.04
C TRP A 71 -8.88 3.28 -8.26
N ASP A 72 -9.41 2.08 -8.06
CA ASP A 72 -10.48 1.85 -7.10
C ASP A 72 -9.94 1.95 -5.65
N TYR A 73 -8.78 1.34 -5.41
CA TYR A 73 -7.90 1.57 -4.27
C TYR A 73 -6.44 1.26 -4.66
N HIS A 74 -5.49 1.73 -3.84
CA HIS A 74 -4.08 1.34 -3.94
C HIS A 74 -3.48 1.11 -2.54
N VAL A 75 -2.42 0.32 -2.44
CA VAL A 75 -1.74 0.03 -1.17
C VAL A 75 -0.23 0.20 -1.31
N VAL A 76 0.37 0.92 -0.35
CA VAL A 76 1.82 1.13 -0.26
C VAL A 76 2.32 0.80 1.15
N ALA A 77 3.61 0.48 1.29
CA ALA A 77 4.24 0.42 2.61
C ALA A 77 4.93 1.74 2.95
N VAL A 78 4.83 2.17 4.21
CA VAL A 78 5.50 3.37 4.73
C VAL A 78 6.36 3.03 5.94
N LEU A 79 7.62 3.46 5.91
CA LEU A 79 8.58 3.33 6.99
C LEU A 79 8.82 4.70 7.63
N ARG A 80 8.56 4.80 8.93
CA ARG A 80 8.81 6.00 9.75
C ARG A 80 9.91 5.71 10.77
N PRO A 81 10.97 6.53 10.87
CA PRO A 81 12.00 6.34 11.89
C PRO A 81 11.44 6.45 13.32
N ARG A 82 11.88 5.61 14.25
CA ARG A 82 11.46 5.63 15.67
C ARG A 82 12.21 6.66 16.52
N ASN A 83 13.53 6.77 16.32
CA ASN A 83 14.39 7.63 17.13
C ASN A 83 14.69 8.94 16.40
N ILE A 84 14.28 10.05 17.01
CA ILE A 84 14.26 11.38 16.39
C ILE A 84 15.52 12.17 16.74
N SER A 85 16.38 12.41 15.75
CA SER A 85 17.18 13.64 15.69
C SER A 85 16.86 14.35 14.37
N THR A 86 15.81 15.19 14.39
CA THR A 86 15.45 16.32 13.49
C THR A 86 15.67 16.28 11.96
N SER A 87 16.23 15.22 11.35
CA SER A 87 16.60 15.20 9.92
C SER A 87 16.29 13.88 9.20
N ILE A 88 15.52 12.96 9.79
CA ILE A 88 15.26 11.66 9.16
C ILE A 88 13.85 11.64 8.55
N GLN A 89 13.81 11.43 7.23
CA GLN A 89 12.59 11.36 6.42
C GLN A 89 11.94 9.97 6.51
N SER A 90 10.62 9.94 6.36
CA SER A 90 9.89 8.69 6.14
C SER A 90 10.07 8.21 4.70
N TRP A 91 9.87 6.93 4.46
CA TRP A 91 10.09 6.29 3.16
C TRP A 91 8.87 5.51 2.71
N VAL A 92 8.63 5.48 1.40
CA VAL A 92 7.51 4.81 0.76
C VAL A 92 8.02 3.71 -0.16
N TYR A 93 7.35 2.57 -0.12
CA TYR A 93 7.53 1.46 -1.04
C TYR A 93 6.21 1.25 -1.78
N ASP A 94 6.20 1.69 -3.03
CA ASP A 94 5.11 1.50 -3.98
C ASP A 94 5.64 0.72 -5.17
N PHE A 95 5.18 -0.51 -5.37
CA PHE A 95 5.62 -1.33 -6.50
C PHE A 95 5.18 -0.75 -7.85
N ASP A 96 4.14 0.07 -7.87
CA ASP A 96 3.52 0.60 -9.08
C ASP A 96 3.97 2.03 -9.39
N THR A 97 4.87 2.63 -8.59
CA THR A 97 5.43 3.97 -8.87
C THR A 97 6.55 3.97 -9.92
N ARG A 98 6.68 5.08 -10.64
CA ARG A 98 7.82 5.41 -11.52
C ARG A 98 8.95 6.17 -10.79
N LEU A 99 8.74 6.56 -9.53
CA LEU A 99 9.65 7.42 -8.75
C LEU A 99 10.88 6.68 -8.18
N GLY A 100 10.95 5.35 -8.34
CA GLY A 100 11.93 4.49 -7.69
C GLY A 100 11.44 3.94 -6.36
N ILE A 101 12.10 2.89 -5.88
CA ILE A 101 11.74 2.18 -4.65
C ILE A 101 13.01 1.85 -3.85
N PRO A 102 13.11 2.26 -2.56
CA PRO A 102 12.21 3.17 -1.88
C PRO A 102 12.35 4.63 -2.38
N VAL A 103 11.36 5.45 -2.09
CA VAL A 103 11.38 6.90 -2.32
C VAL A 103 10.99 7.63 -1.02
N THR A 104 11.47 8.86 -0.82
CA THR A 104 11.13 9.63 0.38
C THR A 104 9.64 9.96 0.37
N PHE A 105 9.03 10.04 1.55
CA PHE A 105 7.60 10.33 1.69
C PHE A 105 7.21 11.66 1.06
N ASP A 106 8.01 12.71 1.26
CA ASP A 106 7.72 14.04 0.71
C ASP A 106 7.74 14.04 -0.82
N THR A 107 8.74 13.38 -1.42
CA THR A 107 8.82 13.22 -2.87
C THR A 107 7.65 12.41 -3.41
N TYR A 108 7.33 11.27 -2.78
CA TYR A 108 6.19 10.45 -3.19
C TYR A 108 4.88 11.21 -3.11
N TYR A 109 4.63 11.90 -1.99
CA TYR A 109 3.38 12.61 -1.74
C TYR A 109 3.15 13.71 -2.77
N VAL A 110 4.15 14.59 -2.97
CA VAL A 110 4.03 15.73 -3.90
C VAL A 110 3.93 15.29 -5.36
N GLN A 111 4.61 14.20 -5.75
CA GLN A 111 4.61 13.74 -7.14
C GLN A 111 3.47 12.78 -7.47
N THR A 112 2.83 12.16 -6.48
CA THR A 112 1.75 11.19 -6.70
C THR A 112 0.37 11.82 -6.54
N PHE A 113 0.20 12.79 -5.63
CA PHE A 113 -1.11 13.36 -5.32
C PHE A 113 -1.17 14.85 -5.69
N SER A 114 -2.23 15.23 -6.40
CA SER A 114 -2.55 16.63 -6.70
C SER A 114 -3.61 17.16 -5.74
N ALA A 115 -3.42 18.38 -5.23
CA ALA A 115 -4.47 19.14 -4.54
C ALA A 115 -5.48 19.76 -5.53
N ASN A 116 -5.12 19.85 -6.81
CA ASN A 116 -5.95 20.40 -7.88
C ASN A 116 -6.56 19.25 -8.70
N VAL A 117 -7.38 18.42 -8.04
CA VAL A 117 -8.10 17.33 -8.67
C VAL A 117 -9.59 17.46 -8.33
N LEU A 118 -10.48 16.89 -9.17
CA LEU A 118 -11.90 16.82 -8.86
C LEU A 118 -12.12 16.14 -7.50
N ASP A 119 -13.09 16.61 -6.71
CA ASP A 119 -13.36 16.07 -5.37
C ASP A 119 -13.64 14.55 -5.38
N GLU A 120 -14.28 14.04 -6.44
CA GLU A 120 -14.54 12.61 -6.68
C GLU A 120 -13.28 11.80 -6.94
N LEU A 121 -12.18 12.47 -7.28
CA LEU A 121 -10.87 11.87 -7.54
C LEU A 121 -9.87 12.03 -6.39
N GLN A 122 -10.28 12.75 -5.34
CA GLN A 122 -9.44 13.03 -4.19
C GLN A 122 -9.12 11.76 -3.41
N SER A 123 -7.84 11.59 -3.06
CA SER A 123 -7.39 10.45 -2.24
C SER A 123 -7.62 10.67 -0.74
N TYR A 124 -8.06 9.61 -0.07
CA TYR A 124 -8.01 9.46 1.38
C TYR A 124 -7.10 8.30 1.78
N PHE A 125 -6.50 8.42 2.96
CA PHE A 125 -5.51 7.48 3.45
C PHE A 125 -5.98 6.79 4.71
N ARG A 126 -5.88 5.45 4.74
CA ARG A 126 -5.91 4.69 5.98
C ARG A 126 -4.53 4.11 6.26
N VAL A 127 -3.99 4.46 7.41
CA VAL A 127 -2.71 3.95 7.91
C VAL A 127 -2.96 2.80 8.89
N VAL A 128 -2.38 1.64 8.61
CA VAL A 128 -2.49 0.41 9.42
C VAL A 128 -1.08 -0.02 9.82
N SER A 129 -0.83 -0.25 11.12
CA SER A 129 0.48 -0.72 11.56
C SER A 129 0.77 -2.12 11.02
N ALA A 130 2.05 -2.42 10.76
CA ALA A 130 2.48 -3.72 10.26
C ALA A 130 1.93 -4.89 11.09
N ASN A 131 1.98 -4.78 12.42
CA ASN A 131 1.47 -5.83 13.31
C ASN A 131 -0.03 -6.08 13.11
N VAL A 132 -0.83 -5.02 13.00
CA VAL A 132 -2.27 -5.15 12.75
C VAL A 132 -2.53 -5.69 11.36
N PHE A 133 -1.77 -5.23 10.37
CA PHE A 133 -1.92 -5.68 8.99
C PHE A 133 -1.60 -7.18 8.85
N LEU A 134 -0.47 -7.64 9.38
CA LEU A 134 -0.06 -9.04 9.33
C LEU A 134 -1.01 -9.97 10.10
N ASP A 135 -1.55 -9.52 11.24
CA ASP A 135 -2.47 -10.31 12.09
C ASP A 135 -3.89 -10.37 11.52
N ARG A 136 -4.35 -9.28 10.88
CA ARG A 136 -5.77 -9.12 10.53
C ARG A 136 -6.07 -9.22 9.05
N PHE A 137 -5.14 -8.90 8.16
CA PHE A 137 -5.43 -8.86 6.73
C PHE A 137 -5.82 -10.25 6.22
N ALA A 138 -6.95 -10.30 5.50
CA ALA A 138 -7.43 -11.49 4.83
C ALA A 138 -8.01 -11.14 3.46
N SER A 139 -7.58 -11.84 2.40
CA SER A 139 -8.11 -11.72 1.04
C SER A 139 -8.37 -13.10 0.45
N ASP A 140 -9.63 -13.36 0.06
CA ASP A 140 -10.04 -14.54 -0.72
C ASP A 140 -10.00 -14.29 -2.23
N ARG A 141 -9.45 -13.15 -2.67
CA ARG A 141 -9.28 -12.81 -4.08
C ARG A 141 -10.58 -12.67 -4.88
N SER A 142 -11.74 -12.77 -4.22
CA SER A 142 -13.04 -12.86 -4.89
C SER A 142 -13.47 -11.56 -5.59
N HIS A 143 -12.96 -10.41 -5.15
CA HIS A 143 -13.22 -9.11 -5.81
C HIS A 143 -12.60 -9.07 -7.21
N MET A 144 -11.39 -9.59 -7.37
CA MET A 144 -10.70 -9.64 -8.67
C MET A 144 -11.39 -10.56 -9.68
N VAL A 145 -12.00 -11.66 -9.22
CA VAL A 145 -12.75 -12.60 -10.09
C VAL A 145 -14.04 -11.97 -10.62
N ARG A 146 -14.62 -11.00 -9.90
CA ARG A 146 -15.87 -10.34 -10.31
C ARG A 146 -15.64 -9.17 -11.26
N GLU A 147 -14.48 -8.52 -11.17
CA GLU A 147 -14.17 -7.31 -11.96
C GLU A 147 -13.40 -7.63 -13.26
N PHE A 148 -12.59 -8.70 -13.28
CA PHE A 148 -11.89 -9.15 -14.47
C PHE A 148 -12.35 -10.54 -14.90
N ASN A 149 -12.73 -10.70 -16.18
CA ASN A 149 -13.06 -12.00 -16.75
C ASN A 149 -11.87 -12.97 -16.52
N SER A 150 -12.15 -14.06 -15.82
CA SER A 150 -11.27 -14.82 -14.90
C SER A 150 -9.97 -15.44 -15.46
N TYR A 151 -9.59 -15.20 -16.71
CA TYR A 151 -8.50 -15.91 -17.40
C TYR A 151 -7.21 -15.09 -17.62
N LEU A 152 -7.23 -13.77 -17.36
CA LEU A 152 -6.11 -12.89 -17.75
C LEU A 152 -5.18 -12.44 -16.59
N LEU A 153 -5.56 -12.67 -15.32
CA LEU A 153 -4.86 -12.13 -14.15
C LEU A 153 -4.61 -13.18 -13.05
N ALA A 154 -4.41 -14.45 -13.42
CA ALA A 154 -4.09 -15.48 -12.44
C ALA A 154 -2.84 -15.06 -11.63
N PRO A 155 -2.90 -15.03 -10.28
CA PRO A 155 -1.75 -14.68 -9.46
C PRO A 155 -0.56 -15.61 -9.77
N ILE A 156 0.66 -15.07 -9.72
CA ILE A 156 1.91 -15.81 -10.06
C ILE A 156 2.15 -17.00 -9.11
N HIS A 157 1.47 -17.02 -7.97
CA HIS A 157 1.50 -18.14 -7.05
C HIS A 157 0.13 -18.83 -6.99
N ASP A 158 0.15 -20.15 -7.16
CA ASP A 158 -0.83 -21.10 -6.62
C ASP A 158 -0.79 -21.10 -5.07
N SER A 159 -0.63 -19.91 -4.47
CA SER A 159 -0.69 -19.70 -3.04
C SER A 159 -2.15 -19.58 -2.67
N SER A 160 -2.55 -20.44 -1.74
CA SER A 160 -3.84 -20.35 -1.07
C SER A 160 -4.13 -18.91 -0.62
N PRO A 161 -5.41 -18.52 -0.49
CA PRO A 161 -5.81 -17.22 0.06
C PRO A 161 -4.94 -16.82 1.26
N LEU A 162 -4.49 -15.56 1.31
CA LEU A 162 -3.79 -15.04 2.48
C LEU A 162 -4.81 -14.90 3.61
N LEU A 163 -4.95 -15.97 4.39
CA LEU A 163 -5.79 -16.05 5.57
C LEU A 163 -4.90 -16.23 6.79
N PRO A 164 -4.95 -15.33 7.79
CA PRO A 164 -4.33 -15.57 9.09
C PRO A 164 -4.81 -16.91 9.64
N GLU A 165 -3.93 -17.69 10.27
CA GLU A 165 -4.29 -19.04 10.77
C GLU A 165 -5.57 -19.04 11.62
N ARG A 166 -5.78 -17.96 12.38
CA ARG A 166 -6.95 -17.75 13.24
C ARG A 166 -8.25 -17.43 12.48
N LEU A 167 -8.18 -16.96 11.24
CA LEU A 167 -9.33 -16.54 10.43
C LEU A 167 -9.76 -17.58 9.39
N ARG A 168 -9.00 -18.66 9.20
CA ARG A 168 -9.31 -19.76 8.25
C ARG A 168 -10.71 -20.36 8.40
N PHE A 169 -11.38 -20.15 9.54
CA PHE A 169 -12.71 -20.70 9.83
C PHE A 169 -13.81 -19.65 10.06
N GLN A 170 -13.53 -18.34 9.99
CA GLN A 170 -14.52 -17.31 10.37
C GLN A 170 -14.70 -16.14 9.38
N TYR A 171 -13.71 -15.82 8.55
CA TYR A 171 -13.82 -14.71 7.57
C TYR A 171 -12.96 -14.99 6.34
N THR A 172 -13.54 -14.91 5.13
CA THR A 172 -12.81 -15.17 3.87
C THR A 172 -12.16 -13.92 3.29
N SER A 173 -12.70 -12.72 3.58
CA SER A 173 -12.07 -11.45 3.19
C SER A 173 -12.45 -10.33 4.14
N ASN A 174 -11.49 -9.47 4.48
CA ASN A 174 -11.74 -8.20 5.18
C ASN A 174 -11.11 -6.98 4.49
N LEU A 175 -10.64 -7.14 3.26
CA LEU A 175 -10.05 -6.07 2.46
C LEU A 175 -10.95 -4.82 2.43
N PHE A 176 -12.25 -4.97 2.15
CA PHE A 176 -13.19 -3.84 2.14
C PHE A 176 -13.33 -3.14 3.51
N LEU A 177 -13.10 -3.84 4.61
CA LEU A 177 -13.10 -3.22 5.94
C LEU A 177 -11.86 -2.35 6.15
N LEU A 178 -10.71 -2.82 5.65
CA LEU A 178 -9.46 -2.07 5.62
C LEU A 178 -9.49 -0.93 4.59
N ILE A 179 -10.31 -1.00 3.55
CA ILE A 179 -10.47 0.15 2.66
C ILE A 179 -11.47 1.16 3.29
N HIS A 180 -12.64 0.71 3.76
CA HIS A 180 -13.78 1.61 3.96
C HIS A 180 -14.42 1.67 5.37
N ARG A 181 -14.18 0.75 6.32
CA ARG A 181 -15.11 0.60 7.48
C ARG A 181 -14.58 0.72 8.92
N TYR A 182 -13.28 0.87 9.19
CA TYR A 182 -12.81 1.09 10.57
C TYR A 182 -12.31 2.51 10.85
N ALA A 183 -12.53 3.08 12.01
CA ALA A 183 -12.04 4.43 12.33
C ALA A 183 -10.53 4.41 12.65
N ALA A 184 -9.67 4.53 11.63
CA ALA A 184 -8.32 5.06 11.78
C ALA A 184 -8.30 6.36 10.97
N ARG A 185 -7.66 7.41 11.52
CA ARG A 185 -7.65 8.79 10.99
C ARG A 185 -7.60 8.80 9.45
N ILE A 186 -8.74 9.08 8.83
CA ILE A 186 -8.83 9.46 7.43
C ILE A 186 -8.23 10.87 7.38
N VAL A 187 -6.98 10.98 6.94
CA VAL A 187 -6.34 12.27 6.75
C VAL A 187 -6.64 12.70 5.32
N ARG A 188 -7.29 13.85 5.14
CA ARG A 188 -7.40 14.49 3.83
C ARG A 188 -6.01 15.01 3.45
N ALA A 189 -5.61 14.84 2.19
CA ALA A 189 -4.48 15.56 1.64
C ALA A 189 -4.65 17.07 1.96
N PRO A 190 -3.70 17.75 2.62
CA PRO A 190 -3.80 19.18 2.84
C PRO A 190 -4.08 19.93 1.53
N THR A 191 -5.16 20.68 1.52
CA THR A 191 -5.43 21.74 0.54
C THR A 191 -4.51 22.90 0.88
N THR A 192 -3.62 23.29 -0.03
CA THR A 192 -2.84 24.54 0.06
C THR A 192 -3.76 25.75 0.08
#